data_AF-A0A969YJG3-F1
#
_entry.id   AF-A0A969YJG3-F1
#
_cell.length_a   1.000
_cell.length_b   1.000
_cell.length_c   1.000
_cell.angle_alpha   90.00
_cell.angle_beta   90.00
_cell.angle_gamma   90.00
#
_symmetry.space_group_name_H-M   'P 1'
#
loop_
_entity.id
_entity.type
_entity.pdbx_description
1 polymer ?
#
loop_
_entity_poly.entity_id
_entity_poly.type
_entity_poly.pdbx_seq_one_letter_code
_entity_poly.pdbx_strand_id
1 'polypeptide(L)'
;MLSGIRPLMFLGTGSDVGKSVLAAAFCRILKQDGYRVAPFKAQNMALNSFITPEGGEMGRAQVVQAEAAGIEPHVDMNPILLKPTSQMGSQVIVRGRPVG
;
A
#
# COMPACT_ATOMS: atom_id res chain seq x y z
N MET A 1 -13.64 -25.47 -6.90
CA MET A 1 -13.38 -24.51 -5.81
C MET A 1 -12.66 -23.31 -6.40
N LEU A 2 -13.26 -22.11 -6.35
CA LEU A 2 -12.50 -20.89 -6.59
C LEU A 2 -11.37 -20.87 -5.56
N SER A 3 -10.12 -20.86 -6.00
CA SER A 3 -8.96 -20.78 -5.11
C SER A 3 -9.11 -19.53 -4.24
N GLY A 4 -9.36 -19.71 -2.94
CA GLY A 4 -9.54 -18.61 -2.00
C GLY A 4 -8.29 -17.72 -1.88
N ILE A 5 -8.50 -16.46 -1.52
CA ILE A 5 -7.42 -15.52 -1.17
C ILE A 5 -6.66 -16.09 0.04
N ARG A 6 -5.33 -16.03 0.01
CA ARG A 6 -4.45 -16.44 1.13
C ARG A 6 -3.75 -15.21 1.69
N PRO A 7 -4.31 -14.56 2.73
CA PRO A 7 -3.71 -13.34 3.28
C PRO A 7 -2.43 -13.66 4.07
N LEU A 8 -1.40 -12.83 3.88
CA LEU A 8 -0.18 -12.82 4.68
C LEU A 8 0.00 -11.43 5.28
N MET A 9 0.14 -11.35 6.60
CA MET A 9 0.26 -10.07 7.32
C MET A 9 1.68 -9.90 7.88
N PHE A 10 2.29 -8.75 7.60
CA PHE A 10 3.57 -8.35 8.17
C PHE A 10 3.35 -7.45 9.39
N LEU A 11 3.71 -7.96 10.57
CA LEU A 11 3.60 -7.28 11.85
C LEU A 11 4.99 -6.88 12.37
N GLY A 12 5.03 -5.94 13.32
CA GLY A 12 6.27 -5.49 13.95
C GLY A 12 5.99 -4.65 15.18
N THR A 13 6.98 -4.51 16.06
CA THR A 13 6.87 -3.91 17.40
C THR A 13 6.89 -2.39 17.43
N GLY A 14 7.12 -1.74 16.27
CA GLY A 14 7.14 -0.29 16.15
C GLY A 14 7.02 0.16 14.69
N SER A 15 7.04 1.47 14.49
CA SER A 15 7.26 2.08 13.17
C SER A 15 8.68 1.80 12.68
N ASP A 16 8.88 1.79 11.36
CA ASP A 16 10.22 1.68 10.73
C ASP A 16 11.06 0.42 11.00
N VAL A 17 10.52 -0.58 11.69
CA VAL A 17 11.15 -1.91 11.88
C VAL A 17 11.23 -2.78 10.62
N GLY A 18 11.09 -2.21 9.42
CA GLY A 18 11.28 -2.93 8.14
C GLY A 18 10.03 -3.62 7.54
N LYS A 19 8.84 -3.48 8.15
CA LYS A 19 7.60 -4.12 7.66
C LYS A 19 7.30 -3.86 6.19
N SER A 20 7.41 -2.61 5.75
CA SER A 20 7.10 -2.21 4.37
C SER A 20 8.08 -2.80 3.36
N VAL A 21 9.36 -2.93 3.75
CA VAL A 21 10.42 -3.54 2.93
C VAL A 21 10.17 -5.03 2.80
N LEU A 22 9.85 -5.72 3.91
CA LEU A 22 9.50 -7.15 3.87
C LEU A 22 8.26 -7.41 3.01
N ALA A 23 7.22 -6.57 3.13
CA ALA A 23 6.04 -6.69 2.28
C ALA A 23 6.38 -6.55 0.79
N ALA A 24 7.27 -5.61 0.41
CA ALA A 24 7.74 -5.48 -0.98
C ALA A 24 8.58 -6.69 -1.42
N ALA A 25 9.51 -7.16 -0.57
CA ALA A 25 10.33 -8.33 -0.85
C ALA A 25 9.47 -9.57 -1.10
N PHE A 26 8.48 -9.83 -0.26
CA PHE A 26 7.56 -10.95 -0.45
C PHE A 26 6.65 -10.78 -1.68
N CYS A 27 6.24 -9.56 -2.02
CA CYS A 27 5.55 -9.33 -3.30
C CYS A 27 6.43 -9.76 -4.48
N ARG A 28 7.72 -9.43 -4.46
CA ARG A 28 8.67 -9.83 -5.51
C ARG A 28 8.90 -11.34 -5.53
N ILE A 29 9.20 -11.95 -4.39
CA ILE A 29 9.47 -13.40 -4.28
C ILE A 29 8.25 -14.20 -4.75
N LEU A 30 7.07 -13.91 -4.21
CA LEU A 30 5.84 -14.62 -4.58
C LEU A 30 5.51 -14.47 -6.07
N LYS A 31 5.74 -13.28 -6.65
CA LYS A 31 5.59 -13.07 -8.09
C LYS A 31 6.58 -13.92 -8.90
N GLN A 32 7.83 -13.99 -8.48
CA GLN A 32 8.87 -14.81 -9.14
C GLN A 32 8.58 -16.31 -9.03
N ASP A 33 7.98 -16.75 -7.92
CA ASP A 33 7.54 -18.13 -7.70
C ASP A 33 6.22 -18.48 -8.44
N GLY A 34 5.67 -17.56 -9.24
CA GLY A 34 4.49 -17.79 -10.07
C GLY A 34 3.14 -17.54 -9.38
N TYR A 35 3.13 -17.00 -8.15
CA TYR A 35 1.89 -16.64 -7.47
C TYR A 35 1.32 -15.31 -7.97
N ARG A 36 -0.01 -15.19 -7.91
CA ARG A 36 -0.72 -13.90 -8.01
C ARG A 36 -0.75 -13.26 -6.63
N VAL A 37 -0.02 -12.17 -6.48
CA VAL A 37 0.11 -11.42 -5.22
C VAL A 37 -0.25 -9.95 -5.45
N ALA A 38 -0.86 -9.32 -4.46
CA ALA A 38 -1.12 -7.89 -4.45
C ALA A 38 -0.88 -7.36 -3.03
N PRO A 39 -0.30 -6.16 -2.88
CA PRO A 39 -0.13 -5.55 -1.57
C PRO A 39 -1.43 -4.92 -1.07
N PHE A 40 -1.55 -4.82 0.25
CA PHE A 40 -2.67 -4.13 0.87
C PHE A 40 -2.27 -3.50 2.19
N LYS A 41 -2.62 -2.22 2.36
CA LYS A 41 -2.50 -1.47 3.60
C LYS A 41 -3.71 -0.56 3.74
N ALA A 42 -4.69 -1.00 4.53
CA ALA A 42 -5.98 -0.32 4.71
C ALA A 42 -5.83 1.19 4.99
N GLN A 43 -4.89 1.56 5.85
CA GLN A 43 -4.56 2.94 6.15
C GLN A 43 -3.04 3.15 6.18
N ASN A 44 -2.58 4.16 5.44
CA ASN A 44 -1.20 4.64 5.45
C ASN A 44 -1.18 6.10 5.92
N MET A 45 -0.13 6.49 6.64
CA MET A 45 0.15 7.87 7.02
C MET A 45 1.48 8.27 6.41
N ALA A 46 1.45 9.13 5.40
CA ALA A 46 2.65 9.56 4.68
C ALA A 46 2.42 10.92 4.01
N LEU A 47 3.46 11.76 3.99
CA LEU A 47 3.46 12.98 3.20
C LEU A 47 3.77 12.71 1.71
N ASN A 48 4.61 11.69 1.48
CA ASN A 48 5.05 11.30 0.15
C ASN A 48 4.03 10.36 -0.51
N SER A 49 3.43 10.84 -1.58
CA SER A 49 2.43 10.12 -2.36
C SER A 49 2.85 9.99 -3.83
N PHE A 50 2.00 9.27 -4.56
CA PHE A 50 2.08 9.02 -5.99
C PHE A 50 0.67 9.19 -6.57
N ILE A 51 0.61 9.66 -7.81
CA ILE A 51 -0.63 9.75 -8.58
C ILE A 51 -0.70 8.53 -9.50
N THR A 52 -1.70 7.68 -9.29
CA THR A 52 -1.94 6.50 -10.12
C THR A 52 -2.28 6.90 -11.56
N PRO A 53 -2.20 5.98 -12.54
CA PRO A 53 -2.63 6.25 -13.92
C PRO A 53 -4.05 6.80 -14.03
N GLU A 54 -4.95 6.45 -13.10
CA GLU A 54 -6.33 6.93 -13.02
C GLU A 54 -6.46 8.29 -12.30
N GLY A 55 -5.35 8.91 -11.90
CA GLY A 55 -5.32 10.20 -11.22
C GLY A 55 -5.56 10.13 -9.71
N GLY A 56 -5.59 8.93 -9.11
CA GLY A 56 -5.82 8.76 -7.68
C GLY A 56 -4.54 8.90 -6.86
N GLU A 57 -4.61 9.49 -5.67
CA GLU A 57 -3.45 9.63 -4.79
C GLU A 57 -3.27 8.42 -3.83
N MET A 58 -2.08 7.84 -3.79
CA MET A 58 -1.75 6.75 -2.86
C MET A 58 -0.33 6.87 -2.28
N GLY A 59 -0.06 6.23 -1.14
CA GLY A 59 1.24 6.28 -0.48
C GLY A 59 2.34 5.54 -1.26
N ARG A 60 3.54 6.15 -1.35
CA ARG A 60 4.67 5.58 -2.11
C ARG A 60 5.10 4.17 -1.68
N ALA A 61 4.96 3.84 -0.40
CA ALA A 61 5.29 2.50 0.10
C ALA A 61 4.46 1.41 -0.61
N GLN A 62 3.17 1.65 -0.87
CA GLN A 62 2.32 0.68 -1.58
C GLN A 62 2.61 0.67 -3.08
N VAL A 63 3.04 1.79 -3.67
CA VAL A 63 3.50 1.83 -5.06
C VAL A 63 4.70 0.91 -5.27
N VAL A 64 5.74 1.03 -4.44
CA VAL A 64 6.91 0.14 -4.51
C VAL A 64 6.51 -1.32 -4.33
N GLN A 65 5.53 -1.60 -3.47
CA GLN A 65 5.02 -2.96 -3.29
C GLN A 65 4.24 -3.47 -4.52
N ALA A 66 3.49 -2.61 -5.20
CA ALA A 66 2.78 -2.94 -6.44
C ALA A 66 3.77 -3.24 -7.58
N GLU A 67 4.80 -2.40 -7.73
CA GLU A 67 5.92 -2.61 -8.66
C GLU A 67 6.65 -3.92 -8.36
N ALA A 68 6.86 -4.24 -7.08
CA ALA A 68 7.46 -5.51 -6.65
C ALA A 68 6.58 -6.71 -7.03
N ALA A 69 5.25 -6.58 -6.89
CA ALA A 69 4.28 -7.58 -7.35
C ALA A 69 4.14 -7.64 -8.89
N GLY A 70 4.68 -6.66 -9.62
CA GLY A 70 4.57 -6.55 -11.08
C GLY A 70 3.14 -6.26 -11.55
N ILE A 71 2.43 -5.42 -10.81
CA ILE A 71 1.08 -4.93 -11.12
C ILE A 71 1.05 -3.41 -11.02
N GLU A 72 0.13 -2.78 -11.75
CA GLU A 72 -0.05 -1.32 -11.71
C GLU A 72 -0.45 -0.84 -10.30
N PRO A 73 0.11 0.27 -9.81
CA PRO A 73 -0.32 0.88 -8.55
C PRO A 73 -1.79 1.28 -8.60
N HIS A 74 -2.59 0.79 -7.65
CA HIS A 74 -4.02 1.08 -7.57
C HIS A 74 -4.44 1.51 -6.17
N VAL A 75 -5.37 2.46 -6.08
CA VAL A 75 -5.81 3.07 -4.81
C VAL A 75 -6.43 2.06 -3.83
N ASP A 76 -6.94 0.92 -4.30
CA ASP A 76 -7.46 -0.13 -3.44
C ASP A 76 -6.37 -0.82 -2.59
N MET A 77 -5.10 -0.70 -2.99
CA MET A 77 -3.97 -1.18 -2.20
C MET A 77 -3.71 -0.29 -0.97
N ASN A 78 -4.15 0.97 -1.02
CA ASN A 78 -4.07 1.94 0.05
C ASN A 78 -5.33 2.84 0.07
N PRO A 79 -6.48 2.32 0.50
CA PRO A 79 -7.75 3.02 0.32
C PRO A 79 -7.90 4.26 1.21
N ILE A 80 -7.17 4.32 2.33
CA ILE A 80 -7.09 5.51 3.19
C ILE A 80 -5.64 5.98 3.28
N LEU A 81 -5.37 7.20 2.80
CA LEU A 81 -4.10 7.89 2.99
C LEU A 81 -4.33 9.12 3.88
N LEU A 82 -3.60 9.17 4.98
CA LEU A 82 -3.54 10.33 5.87
C LEU A 82 -2.26 11.11 5.58
N LYS A 83 -2.40 12.39 5.29
CA LYS A 83 -1.26 13.31 5.13
C LYS A 83 -1.24 14.24 6.34
N PRO A 84 -0.30 14.06 7.29
CA PRO A 84 -0.24 14.89 8.49
C PRO A 84 -0.12 16.37 8.13
N THR A 85 -0.98 17.21 8.70
CA THR A 85 -0.94 18.68 8.51
C THR A 85 -0.57 19.40 9.80
N SER A 86 -0.75 18.76 10.96
CA SER A 86 -0.32 19.24 12.27
C SER A 86 -0.16 18.08 13.25
N GLN A 87 0.12 18.37 14.53
CA GLN A 87 0.22 17.36 15.59
C GLN A 87 -1.10 16.59 15.81
N MET A 88 -2.25 17.21 15.53
CA MET A 88 -3.57 16.59 15.73
C MET A 88 -4.41 16.54 14.44
N GLY A 89 -3.84 16.99 13.32
CA GLY A 89 -4.55 17.16 12.05
C GLY A 89 -3.93 16.35 10.92
N SER A 90 -4.77 15.89 10.00
CA SER A 90 -4.35 15.27 8.75
C SER A 90 -5.36 15.57 7.66
N GLN A 91 -4.88 15.81 6.45
CA GLN A 91 -5.72 15.70 5.27
C GLN A 91 -6.05 14.22 5.05
N VAL A 92 -7.31 13.92 4.76
CA VAL A 92 -7.79 12.57 4.52
C VAL A 92 -8.00 12.38 3.02
N ILE A 93 -7.43 11.31 2.48
CA ILE A 93 -7.62 10.90 1.09
C ILE A 93 -8.29 9.52 1.13
N VAL A 94 -9.48 9.44 0.53
CA VAL A 94 -10.27 8.22 0.42
C VAL A 94 -10.29 7.78 -1.04
N ARG A 95 -9.79 6.57 -1.31
CA ARG A 95 -9.70 5.98 -2.65
C ARG A 95 -9.11 6.96 -3.68
N GLY A 96 -8.01 7.60 -3.28
CA GLY A 96 -7.27 8.53 -4.12
C GLY A 96 -7.83 9.95 -4.22
N ARG A 97 -8.89 10.29 -3.50
CA ARG A 97 -9.49 11.64 -3.53
C ARG A 97 -9.48 12.28 -2.14
N PRO A 98 -9.07 13.55 -2.02
CA PRO A 98 -9.23 14.30 -0.78
C PRO A 98 -10.70 14.35 -0.36
N VAL A 99 -10.97 14.21 0.94
CA VAL A 99 -12.30 14.39 1.53
C VAL A 99 -12.20 15.33 2.73
N GLY A 100 -13.24 16.15 2.91
CA GLY A 100 -13.28 17.20 3.93
C GLY A 100 -12.99 18.57 3.34
#